data_AF-A0A7S3D072-F1
#
_entry.id   AF-A0A7S3D072-F1
#
_cell.length_a   1.000
_cell.length_b   1.000
_cell.length_c   1.000
_cell.angle_alpha   90.00
_cell.angle_beta   90.00
_cell.angle_gamma   90.00
#
_symmetry.space_group_name_H-M   'P 1'
#
loop_
_entity.id
_entity.type
_entity.pdbx_description
1 polymer ?
#
loop_
_entity_poly.entity_id
_entity_poly.type
_entity_poly.pdbx_seq_one_letter_code
_entity_poly.pdbx_strand_id
1 'polypeptide(L)'
;MINDARSFFDGKRNEEKMYYALREEFNATQDEYYRAILFLYLNRHGYNGLCRYSLQGRFNVPFGRYKKPYFPEDEMFVFSEKSQKATFTCLPFEKVFSRAR
;
A
#
# COMPACT_ATOMS: atom_id res chain seq x y z
N MET A 1 8.36 -4.01 -9.66
CA MET A 1 7.37 -3.68 -8.62
C MET A 1 6.87 -4.93 -7.92
N ILE A 2 6.14 -5.84 -8.59
CA ILE A 2 5.63 -7.09 -7.97
C ILE A 2 6.76 -7.91 -7.31
N ASN A 3 7.86 -8.16 -8.05
CA ASN A 3 9.01 -8.90 -7.52
C ASN A 3 9.68 -8.22 -6.32
N ASP A 4 9.79 -6.89 -6.36
CA ASP A 4 10.41 -6.14 -5.26
C ASP A 4 9.51 -6.17 -4.03
N ALA A 5 8.20 -5.99 -4.22
CA ALA A 5 7.22 -6.07 -3.15
C ALA A 5 7.16 -7.45 -2.50
N ARG A 6 7.32 -8.54 -3.26
CA ARG A 6 7.39 -9.92 -2.72
C ARG A 6 8.42 -10.04 -1.59
N SER A 7 9.57 -9.39 -1.73
CA SER A 7 10.62 -9.46 -0.71
C SER A 7 10.15 -8.93 0.65
N PHE A 8 9.13 -8.07 0.69
CA PHE A 8 8.56 -7.54 1.93
C PHE A 8 7.59 -8.49 2.64
N PHE A 9 7.23 -9.61 2.02
CA PHE A 9 6.29 -10.61 2.54
C PHE A 9 6.99 -11.88 3.01
N ASP A 10 8.29 -11.82 3.27
CA ASP A 10 8.99 -12.88 3.96
C ASP A 10 8.64 -12.91 5.46
N GLY A 11 8.84 -14.08 6.10
CA GLY A 11 8.55 -14.24 7.52
C GLY A 11 9.40 -13.34 8.44
N LYS A 12 10.56 -12.87 7.98
CA LYS A 12 11.47 -12.01 8.77
C LYS A 12 10.92 -10.60 8.92
N ARG A 13 10.13 -10.13 7.97
CA ARG A 13 9.51 -8.80 7.98
C ARG A 13 8.11 -8.77 8.61
N ASN A 14 7.63 -9.90 9.14
CA ASN A 14 6.35 -9.98 9.87
C ASN A 14 6.55 -9.84 11.39
N GLU A 15 7.32 -8.85 11.81
CA GLU A 15 7.59 -8.54 13.21
C GLU A 15 7.12 -7.12 13.54
N GLU A 16 6.58 -6.93 14.75
CA GLU A 16 6.02 -5.64 15.18
C GLU A 16 7.03 -4.48 15.09
N LYS A 17 8.29 -4.73 15.48
CA LYS A 17 9.37 -3.74 15.38
C LYS A 17 9.64 -3.35 13.93
N MET A 18 9.68 -4.32 13.02
CA MET A 18 9.92 -4.08 11.60
C MET A 18 8.76 -3.31 10.97
N TYR A 19 7.52 -3.68 11.31
CA TYR A 19 6.33 -2.98 10.85
C TYR A 19 6.38 -1.48 11.19
N TYR A 20 6.72 -1.13 12.42
CA TYR A 20 6.81 0.27 12.82
C TYR A 20 7.99 1.00 12.17
N ALA A 21 9.13 0.35 11.98
CA ALA A 21 10.26 0.95 11.25
C ALA A 21 9.87 1.29 9.80
N LEU A 22 9.29 0.34 9.07
CA LEU A 22 8.81 0.54 7.71
C LEU A 22 7.67 1.56 7.61
N ARG A 23 6.84 1.69 8.66
CA ARG A 23 5.81 2.74 8.74
C ARG A 23 6.43 4.13 8.86
N GLU A 24 7.50 4.29 9.64
CA GLU A 24 8.21 5.56 9.72
C GLU A 24 8.90 5.90 8.39
N GLU A 25 9.48 4.90 7.72
CA GLU A 25 10.03 5.07 6.36
C GLU A 25 8.96 5.50 5.36
N PHE A 26 7.78 4.86 5.38
CA PHE A 26 6.64 5.25 4.54
C PHE A 26 6.23 6.71 4.75
N ASN A 27 6.25 7.17 6.00
CA ASN A 27 5.89 8.54 6.36
C ASN A 27 6.98 9.57 6.04
N ALA A 28 8.22 9.15 5.79
CA ALA A 28 9.37 10.03 5.57
C ALA A 28 9.81 10.09 4.09
N THR A 29 9.67 8.99 3.35
CA THR A 29 10.16 8.89 1.98
C THR A 29 9.39 9.77 1.00
N GLN A 30 10.12 10.35 0.04
CA GLN A 30 9.57 11.03 -1.13
C GLN A 30 9.66 10.16 -2.40
N ASP A 31 10.29 8.99 -2.32
CA ASP A 31 10.35 8.03 -3.43
C ASP A 31 8.98 7.36 -3.59
N GLU A 32 8.27 7.73 -4.65
CA GLU A 32 6.93 7.22 -4.96
C GLU A 32 6.89 5.71 -5.18
N TYR A 33 7.93 5.15 -5.80
CA TYR A 33 8.03 3.73 -6.09
C TYR A 33 8.18 2.93 -4.80
N TYR A 34 9.12 3.37 -3.94
CA TYR A 34 9.31 2.74 -2.64
C TYR A 34 8.07 2.91 -1.75
N ARG A 35 7.46 4.10 -1.76
CA ARG A 35 6.23 4.38 -1.01
C ARG A 35 5.07 3.48 -1.46
N ALA A 36 4.96 3.14 -2.74
CA ALA A 36 3.97 2.20 -3.25
C ALA A 36 4.20 0.75 -2.77
N ILE A 37 5.46 0.30 -2.69
CA ILE A 37 5.82 -1.00 -2.11
C ILE A 37 5.42 -1.04 -0.63
N LEU A 38 5.80 0.00 0.13
CA LEU A 38 5.47 0.11 1.55
C LEU A 38 3.96 0.21 1.80
N PHE A 39 3.22 0.89 0.93
CA PHE A 39 1.76 0.96 1.02
C PHE A 39 1.12 -0.43 1.00
N LEU A 40 1.54 -1.30 0.07
CA LEU A 40 1.05 -2.68 -0.01
C LEU A 40 1.43 -3.48 1.24
N TYR A 41 2.68 -3.36 1.69
CA TYR A 41 3.16 -4.01 2.91
C TYR A 41 2.32 -3.60 4.12
N LEU A 42 2.16 -2.29 4.37
CA LEU A 42 1.42 -1.75 5.51
C LEU A 42 -0.07 -2.13 5.46
N ASN A 43 -0.67 -2.17 4.26
CA ASN A 43 -2.05 -2.63 4.12
C ASN A 43 -2.22 -4.10 4.52
N ARG A 44 -1.30 -4.98 4.13
CA ARG A 44 -1.41 -6.43 4.42
C ARG A 44 -0.95 -6.81 5.82
N HIS A 45 -0.05 -6.04 6.43
CA HIS A 45 0.48 -6.30 7.77
C HIS A 45 -0.22 -5.48 8.86
N GLY A 46 -0.91 -4.40 8.49
CA GLY A 46 -1.60 -3.50 9.40
C GLY A 46 -2.99 -4.00 9.82
N TYR A 47 -3.47 -3.48 10.94
CA TYR A 47 -4.76 -3.85 11.53
C TYR A 47 -5.92 -3.71 10.53
N ASN A 48 -6.63 -4.82 10.29
CA ASN A 48 -7.80 -4.96 9.43
C ASN A 48 -7.67 -4.36 8.02
N GLY A 49 -6.46 -4.24 7.48
CA GLY A 49 -6.25 -3.65 6.16
C GLY A 49 -6.66 -2.18 6.06
N LEU A 50 -6.68 -1.45 7.19
CA LEU A 50 -7.06 -0.06 7.22
C LEU A 50 -6.05 0.82 6.47
N CYS A 51 -6.57 1.91 5.91
CA CYS A 51 -5.78 3.01 5.36
C CYS A 51 -6.19 4.28 6.11
N ARG A 52 -5.37 4.71 7.06
CA ARG A 52 -5.69 5.83 7.95
C ARG A 52 -4.49 6.75 8.13
N TYR A 53 -4.75 8.04 8.00
CA TYR A 53 -3.76 9.12 8.14
C TYR A 53 -4.20 10.08 9.24
N SER A 54 -3.22 10.72 9.91
CA SER A 54 -3.48 11.85 10.80
C SER A 54 -3.76 13.14 9.99
N LEU A 55 -4.15 14.22 10.67
CA LEU A 55 -4.31 15.54 10.05
C LEU A 55 -3.00 16.07 9.41
N GLN A 56 -1.85 15.58 9.88
CA GLN A 56 -0.53 15.88 9.32
C GLN A 56 -0.16 14.96 8.14
N GLY A 57 -1.09 14.13 7.66
CA GLY A 57 -0.86 13.21 6.53
C GLY A 57 -0.02 11.97 6.87
N ARG A 58 0.25 11.69 8.14
CA ARG A 58 1.06 10.53 8.56
C ARG A 58 0.20 9.28 8.72
N PHE A 59 0.60 8.18 8.09
CA PHE A 59 -0.04 6.88 8.25
C PHE A 59 0.11 6.37 9.69
N ASN A 60 -1.00 5.96 10.31
CA ASN A 60 -1.05 5.66 11.75
C ASN A 60 -1.80 4.38 12.12
N VAL A 61 -1.84 3.39 11.23
CA VAL A 61 -2.45 2.08 11.51
C VAL A 61 -1.46 1.22 12.34
N PRO A 62 -1.91 0.55 13.41
CA PRO A 62 -1.07 -0.34 14.22
C PRO A 62 -0.83 -1.70 13.54
N PHE A 63 0.15 -2.46 14.04
CA PHE A 63 0.46 -3.80 13.54
C PHE A 63 -0.71 -4.78 13.73
N GLY A 64 -1.05 -5.54 12.69
CA GLY A 64 -2.22 -6.43 12.65
C GLY A 64 -2.01 -7.83 13.24
N ARG A 65 -0.76 -8.23 13.52
CA ARG A 65 -0.41 -9.54 14.13
C ARG A 65 -0.93 -10.77 13.37
N TYR A 66 -1.03 -10.70 12.05
CA TYR A 66 -1.38 -11.86 11.24
C TYR A 66 -0.25 -12.90 11.26
N LYS A 67 -0.59 -14.18 11.30
CA LYS A 67 0.39 -15.27 11.28
C LYS A 67 1.22 -15.29 9.99
N LYS A 68 0.56 -15.08 8.85
CA LYS A 68 1.18 -15.07 7.52
C LYS A 68 0.37 -14.16 6.59
N PRO A 69 0.75 -12.87 6.47
CA PRO A 69 0.16 -11.97 5.50
C PRO A 69 0.27 -12.54 4.09
N TYR A 70 -0.86 -12.54 3.36
CA TYR A 70 -0.91 -12.99 1.97
C TYR A 70 -0.29 -11.95 1.04
N PHE A 71 0.63 -12.38 0.17
CA PHE A 71 1.15 -11.55 -0.92
C PHE A 71 0.26 -11.75 -2.16
N PRO A 72 -0.48 -10.70 -2.61
CA PRO A 72 -1.48 -10.83 -3.66
C PRO A 72 -0.85 -10.78 -5.07
N GLU A 73 0.02 -11.73 -5.39
CA GLU A 73 0.73 -11.75 -6.68
C GLU A 73 -0.22 -11.82 -7.88
N ASP A 74 -1.10 -12.82 -7.89
CA ASP A 74 -1.99 -13.08 -9.01
C ASP A 74 -2.93 -11.90 -9.23
N GLU A 75 -3.48 -11.33 -8.14
CA GLU A 75 -4.35 -10.16 -8.22
C GLU A 75 -3.60 -8.93 -8.74
N MET A 76 -2.31 -8.78 -8.42
CA MET A 76 -1.48 -7.68 -8.94
C MET A 76 -1.22 -7.82 -10.44
N PHE A 77 -0.93 -9.02 -10.93
CA PHE A 77 -0.79 -9.26 -12.37
C PHE A 77 -2.09 -8.99 -13.12
N VAL A 78 -3.21 -9.54 -12.63
CA VAL A 78 -4.54 -9.29 -13.22
C VAL A 78 -4.90 -7.80 -13.20
N PHE A 79 -4.62 -7.10 -12.11
CA PHE A 79 -4.81 -5.65 -12.05
C PHE A 79 -3.94 -4.92 -13.07
N SER A 80 -2.67 -5.30 -13.22
CA SER A 80 -1.73 -4.67 -14.17
C SER A 80 -2.15 -4.84 -15.62
N GLU A 81 -2.75 -5.98 -15.99
CA GLU A 81 -3.28 -6.20 -17.33
C GLU A 81 -4.51 -5.32 -17.59
N LYS A 82 -5.44 -5.29 -16.63
CA LYS A 82 -6.68 -4.51 -16.77
C LYS A 82 -6.42 -3.01 -16.74
N SER A 83 -5.44 -2.56 -15.96
CA SER A 83 -5.12 -1.14 -15.80
C SER A 83 -4.58 -0.49 -17.08
N GLN A 84 -4.09 -1.27 -18.05
CA GLN A 84 -3.67 -0.75 -19.36
C GLN A 84 -4.79 -0.02 -20.12
N LYS A 85 -6.05 -0.30 -19.77
CA LYS A 85 -7.25 0.31 -20.38
C LYS A 85 -7.90 1.37 -19.48
N ALA A 86 -7.25 1.78 -18.40
CA ALA A 86 -7.81 2.68 -17.40
C ALA A 86 -6.90 3.91 -17.19
N THR A 87 -7.53 5.06 -16.98
CA THR A 87 -6.83 6.27 -16.54
C THR A 87 -7.15 6.52 -15.07
N PHE A 88 -6.12 6.56 -14.23
CA PHE A 88 -6.27 6.88 -12.80
C PHE A 88 -6.17 8.38 -12.60
N THR A 89 -7.09 8.95 -11.84
CA THR A 89 -7.05 10.37 -11.43
C THR A 89 -7.27 10.47 -9.93
N CYS A 90 -6.53 11.37 -9.29
CA CYS A 90 -6.70 11.70 -7.89
C CYS A 90 -7.35 13.09 -7.82
N LEU A 91 -8.66 13.14 -8.01
CA LEU A 91 -9.45 14.38 -8.05
C LEU A 91 -10.72 14.22 -7.20
N PRO A 92 -11.28 15.33 -6.68
CA PRO A 92 -12.61 15.33 -6.11
C PRO A 92 -13.64 14.80 -7.12
N PHE A 93 -14.69 14.13 -6.63
CA PHE A 93 -15.66 13.44 -7.49
C PHE A 93 -16.34 14.41 -8.47
N GLU A 94 -16.59 15.64 -8.06
CA GLU A 94 -17.20 16.70 -8.87
C GLU A 94 -16.38 16.98 -10.14
N LYS A 95 -15.05 16.93 -10.04
CA LYS A 95 -14.12 17.15 -11.16
C LYS A 95 -14.01 15.93 -12.07
N VAL A 96 -14.25 14.73 -11.54
CA VAL A 96 -14.27 13.49 -12.32
C VAL A 96 -15.52 13.45 -13.20
N PHE A 97 -16.70 13.73 -12.63
CA PHE A 97 -17.96 13.68 -13.37
C PHE A 97 -18.06 14.69 -14.51
N SER A 98 -17.38 15.84 -14.42
CA SER A 98 -17.34 16.81 -15.52
C SER A 98 -16.60 16.28 -16.76
N ARG A 99 -15.76 15.25 -16.61
CA ARG A 99 -14.96 14.62 -17.69
C ARG A 99 -15.61 13.39 -18.30
N ALA A 100 -16.72 12.90 -17.72
CA ALA A 100 -17.42 11.70 -18.16
C ALA A 100 -18.55 12.00 -19.17
N ARG A 101 -18.53 13.17 -19.82
CA ARG A 101 -19.51 13.58 -20.84
C ARG A 101 -19.08 13.13 -22.23
#